data_AF-A0AAN7G7X7-F1
#
_entry.id   AF-A0AAN7G7X7-F1
#
_cell.length_a   1.000
_cell.length_b   1.000
_cell.length_c   1.000
_cell.angle_alpha   90.00
_cell.angle_beta   90.00
_cell.angle_gamma   90.00
#
_symmetry.space_group_name_H-M   'P 1'
#
loop_
_entity.id
_entity.type
_entity.pdbx_description
1 polymer ?
#
loop_
_entity_poly.entity_id
_entity_poly.type
_entity_poly.pdbx_seq_one_letter_code
_entity_poly.pdbx_strand_id
1 'polypeptide(L)'
;MRALQLSKNLSRTLFFTASTSSFPYRTITTATTTTTTGLLSSPACHNHIHRRTESWLSTSSSANLLRSPWSLTQHRGIRVSGSDVKVGNVIEKKGRIYQVVKTDHSHEGRGKATIKVELRDIESGNKVSQRLGTDESVERVFVQEKTYMYMCTDRNGTIVLMDVKTFDQLEVSQELFGKDAKYLQGEMRVIVRLYDDIPLSASVPKRVTCIVKEAQDPMKGVPAPPKDKKVVLENGLTVEVPMFVVAGDAVVINTETDSYVERAKA
;
A
#
# COMPACT_ATOMS: atom_id res chain seq x y z
N MET A 1 0.10 67.97 -16.24
CA MET A 1 0.02 68.71 -14.96
C MET A 1 0.64 67.85 -13.85
N ARG A 2 0.81 68.40 -12.63
CA ARG A 2 1.36 67.68 -11.45
C ARG A 2 0.49 66.45 -11.12
N ALA A 3 0.96 65.27 -10.68
CA ALA A 3 2.11 64.83 -9.87
C ALA A 3 1.91 64.96 -8.34
N LEU A 4 2.08 63.84 -7.62
CA LEU A 4 1.91 63.65 -6.15
C LEU A 4 0.45 63.83 -5.66
N GLN A 5 -0.04 63.26 -4.55
CA GLN A 5 0.48 62.29 -3.54
C GLN A 5 -0.74 61.40 -3.11
N LEU A 6 -0.84 60.58 -2.04
CA LEU A 6 -0.08 60.30 -0.81
C LEU A 6 -0.39 58.85 -0.35
N SER A 7 0.43 58.28 0.55
CA SER A 7 0.18 56.98 1.22
C SER A 7 -0.70 57.10 2.48
N LYS A 8 -1.16 55.95 3.03
CA LYS A 8 -1.03 55.59 4.48
C LYS A 8 -1.64 54.23 4.88
N ASN A 9 -0.85 53.50 5.68
CA ASN A 9 -1.19 52.72 6.89
C ASN A 9 -2.55 52.00 7.02
N LEU A 10 -2.50 50.74 7.46
CA LEU A 10 -2.60 50.44 8.91
C LEU A 10 -2.14 49.02 9.28
N SER A 11 -1.24 48.92 10.25
CA SER A 11 -0.79 47.67 10.86
C SER A 11 -1.72 47.24 12.00
N ARG A 12 -1.93 45.93 12.18
CA ARG A 12 -2.49 45.36 13.42
C ARG A 12 -1.80 44.05 13.82
N THR A 13 -0.71 44.17 14.56
CA THR A 13 -0.25 43.15 15.51
C THR A 13 -0.97 43.38 16.84
N LEU A 14 -1.55 42.35 17.47
CA LEU A 14 -1.59 42.21 18.93
C LEU A 14 -1.67 40.71 19.32
N PHE A 15 -0.78 40.36 20.24
CA PHE A 15 -0.77 39.26 21.21
C PHE A 15 -1.93 38.23 21.24
N PHE A 16 -1.54 36.96 21.33
CA PHE A 16 -2.14 36.04 22.30
C PHE A 16 -1.04 35.53 23.24
N THR A 17 -1.30 35.56 24.55
CA THR A 17 -0.31 35.22 25.58
C THR A 17 -0.35 33.73 25.92
N ALA A 18 0.82 33.15 26.21
CA ALA A 18 0.90 31.78 26.70
C ALA A 18 0.23 31.63 28.08
N SER A 19 -0.35 30.46 28.34
CA SER A 19 -0.81 30.04 29.66
C SER A 19 -0.19 28.69 30.00
N THR A 20 0.58 28.66 31.09
CA THR A 20 1.37 27.50 31.52
C THR A 20 0.55 26.57 32.41
N SER A 21 0.63 25.26 32.19
CA SER A 21 0.27 24.26 33.20
C SER A 21 1.30 23.13 33.24
N SER A 22 2.35 23.35 34.02
CA SER A 22 3.34 22.34 34.38
C SER A 22 2.79 21.43 35.49
N PHE A 23 2.73 20.12 35.25
CA PHE A 23 2.45 19.12 36.28
C PHE A 23 3.76 18.45 36.76
N PRO A 24 4.20 18.67 38.01
CA PRO A 24 5.40 18.03 38.56
C PRO A 24 5.08 16.92 39.58
N TYR A 25 5.99 15.94 39.69
CA TYR A 25 6.31 15.18 40.93
C TYR A 25 5.22 14.20 41.46
N ARG A 26 5.53 13.11 42.19
CA ARG A 26 6.81 12.39 42.44
C ARG A 26 6.56 10.95 42.96
N THR A 27 7.56 10.07 42.77
CA THR A 27 7.97 8.89 43.58
C THR A 27 6.98 8.05 44.43
N ILE A 28 7.02 6.73 44.19
CA ILE A 28 7.32 5.62 45.13
C ILE A 28 6.78 5.70 46.57
N THR A 29 6.00 4.68 46.98
CA THR A 29 5.97 4.14 48.36
C THR A 29 5.74 2.62 48.32
N THR A 30 6.37 1.87 49.24
CA THR A 30 6.21 0.42 49.43
C THR A 30 5.39 0.09 50.69
N ALA A 31 4.69 -1.05 50.72
CA ALA A 31 4.12 -1.62 51.95
C ALA A 31 3.91 -3.14 51.86
N THR A 32 4.40 -3.87 52.88
CA THR A 32 3.96 -5.22 53.27
C THR A 32 2.71 -5.08 54.18
N THR A 33 2.02 -6.09 54.74
CA THR A 33 2.33 -7.50 55.11
C THR A 33 1.00 -8.24 55.42
N THR A 34 0.97 -9.58 55.43
CA THR A 34 0.18 -10.50 56.33
C THR A 34 0.44 -11.94 55.82
N THR A 35 1.28 -12.76 56.45
CA THR A 35 1.13 -13.48 57.74
C THR A 35 0.13 -14.64 57.70
N THR A 36 0.63 -15.86 57.65
CA THR A 36 0.04 -17.08 58.26
C THR A 36 1.20 -18.01 58.63
N THR A 37 1.09 -18.74 59.74
CA THR A 37 2.21 -19.38 60.45
C THR A 37 2.33 -20.88 60.21
N GLY A 38 3.56 -21.39 60.25
CA GLY A 38 3.88 -22.82 60.26
C GLY A 38 5.26 -23.08 60.88
N LEU A 39 5.29 -23.85 61.96
CA LEU A 39 6.52 -24.34 62.63
C LEU A 39 6.88 -25.73 62.03
N LEU A 40 8.01 -26.41 62.31
CA LEU A 40 9.01 -26.31 63.38
C LEU A 40 10.34 -27.00 62.94
N SER A 41 11.40 -26.82 63.75
CA SER A 41 12.55 -27.72 63.96
C SER A 41 13.80 -27.59 63.06
N SER A 42 14.95 -27.97 63.64
CA SER A 42 16.32 -27.62 63.22
C SER A 42 17.23 -28.88 63.13
N PRO A 43 18.54 -28.88 63.49
CA PRO A 43 19.64 -28.66 62.56
C PRO A 43 20.75 -29.73 62.52
N ALA A 44 21.56 -29.75 61.46
CA ALA A 44 22.97 -30.20 61.43
C ALA A 44 23.65 -29.59 60.17
N CYS A 45 24.82 -28.91 60.17
CA CYS A 45 26.13 -29.08 60.82
C CYS A 45 27.16 -29.83 59.94
N HIS A 46 28.09 -29.04 59.36
CA HIS A 46 29.45 -29.38 58.92
C HIS A 46 29.71 -30.57 57.97
N ASN A 47 30.33 -30.28 56.81
CA ASN A 47 31.78 -30.48 56.73
C ASN A 47 32.47 -29.59 55.68
N HIS A 48 33.80 -29.61 55.63
CA HIS A 48 34.64 -28.53 55.11
C HIS A 48 35.81 -29.03 54.22
N ILE A 49 36.36 -28.12 53.39
CA ILE A 49 37.62 -28.22 52.61
C ILE A 49 37.64 -29.21 51.41
N HIS A 50 37.64 -28.65 50.18
CA HIS A 50 38.89 -28.56 49.40
C HIS A 50 38.83 -27.54 48.25
N ARG A 51 39.94 -26.78 48.06
CA ARG A 51 40.19 -25.96 46.86
C ARG A 51 40.94 -26.76 45.79
N ARG A 52 40.57 -26.54 44.52
CA ARG A 52 41.41 -26.58 43.31
C ARG A 52 40.60 -25.91 42.18
N THR A 53 40.82 -24.64 41.85
CA THR A 53 41.86 -24.09 40.94
C THR A 53 41.86 -24.72 39.55
N GLU A 54 41.34 -23.94 38.60
CA GLU A 54 41.74 -23.84 37.18
C GLU A 54 41.60 -25.04 36.23
N SER A 55 40.72 -24.87 35.23
CA SER A 55 41.12 -24.99 33.81
C SER A 55 40.18 -24.15 32.94
N TRP A 56 40.71 -23.24 32.12
CA TRP A 56 40.01 -22.72 30.94
C TRP A 56 40.38 -23.58 29.72
N LEU A 57 39.68 -23.36 28.59
CA LEU A 57 39.89 -23.99 27.27
C LEU A 57 39.40 -25.46 27.15
N SER A 58 38.18 -25.61 26.63
CA SER A 58 37.85 -26.75 25.76
C SER A 58 37.21 -26.23 24.47
N THR A 59 38.01 -26.25 23.40
CA THR A 59 37.64 -25.81 22.06
C THR A 59 36.66 -26.77 21.41
N SER A 60 35.49 -26.30 20.97
CA SER A 60 35.12 -26.38 19.55
C SER A 60 33.77 -25.70 19.29
N SER A 61 33.77 -24.73 18.35
CA SER A 61 32.52 -24.27 17.75
C SER A 61 32.09 -25.27 16.68
N SER A 62 31.23 -26.23 17.05
CA SER A 62 30.51 -27.07 16.10
C SER A 62 29.41 -26.24 15.41
N ALA A 63 29.82 -25.27 14.61
CA ALA A 63 28.91 -24.39 13.87
C ALA A 63 27.99 -25.23 12.96
N ASN A 64 26.69 -24.92 12.97
CA ASN A 64 25.67 -25.73 12.31
C ASN A 64 25.86 -25.75 10.77
N LEU A 65 26.54 -26.76 10.24
CA LEU A 65 26.79 -26.98 8.80
C LEU A 65 25.54 -27.46 8.03
N LEU A 66 24.34 -27.20 8.56
CA LEU A 66 23.04 -27.41 7.90
C LEU A 66 22.28 -26.10 7.73
N ARG A 67 23.00 -25.01 7.43
CA ARG A 67 22.39 -23.81 6.84
C ARG A 67 22.08 -24.12 5.37
N SER A 68 20.95 -24.79 5.14
CA SER A 68 20.49 -25.27 3.83
C SER A 68 20.65 -24.19 2.74
N PRO A 69 21.33 -24.48 1.61
CA PRO A 69 21.70 -23.48 0.61
C PRO A 69 20.54 -23.10 -0.33
N TRP A 70 19.33 -22.93 0.21
CA TRP A 70 18.14 -22.52 -0.54
C TRP A 70 18.14 -21.04 -0.92
N SER A 71 19.10 -20.26 -0.40
CA SER A 71 19.46 -18.93 -0.92
C SER A 71 20.14 -18.98 -2.30
N LEU A 72 20.23 -20.16 -2.94
CA LEU A 72 20.12 -20.24 -4.40
C LEU A 72 18.67 -19.97 -4.82
N THR A 73 18.23 -18.74 -4.62
CA THR A 73 17.11 -18.17 -5.35
C THR A 73 17.49 -18.28 -6.83
N GLN A 74 16.98 -19.29 -7.54
CA GLN A 74 17.05 -19.29 -8.99
C GLN A 74 16.07 -18.22 -9.45
N HIS A 75 16.57 -16.99 -9.59
CA HIS A 75 15.85 -15.86 -10.15
C HIS A 75 15.22 -16.33 -11.45
N ARG A 76 13.89 -16.55 -11.43
CA ARG A 76 13.13 -16.91 -12.62
C ARG A 76 12.93 -15.62 -13.41
N GLY A 77 14.04 -15.15 -13.95
CA GLY A 77 14.16 -14.00 -14.83
C GLY A 77 14.18 -14.45 -16.28
N ILE A 78 13.62 -13.63 -17.15
CA ILE A 78 13.88 -13.68 -18.58
C ILE A 78 14.61 -12.40 -18.97
N ARG A 79 15.73 -12.55 -19.69
CA ARG A 79 16.46 -11.40 -20.23
C ARG A 79 15.67 -10.84 -21.40
N VAL A 80 15.29 -9.57 -21.29
CA VAL A 80 14.51 -8.83 -22.29
C VAL A 80 15.30 -7.61 -22.77
N SER A 81 14.95 -7.06 -23.92
CA SER A 81 15.53 -5.78 -24.36
C SER A 81 14.95 -4.61 -23.56
N GLY A 82 15.64 -3.47 -23.54
CA GLY A 82 15.09 -2.25 -22.96
C GLY A 82 13.76 -1.83 -23.59
N SER A 83 13.57 -2.12 -24.89
CA SER A 83 12.32 -1.94 -25.64
C SER A 83 11.13 -2.76 -25.13
N ASP A 84 11.36 -3.91 -24.50
CA ASP A 84 10.31 -4.79 -23.99
C ASP A 84 9.82 -4.39 -22.60
N VAL A 85 10.47 -3.38 -21.98
CA VAL A 85 10.16 -2.90 -20.63
C VAL A 85 8.88 -2.06 -20.66
N LYS A 86 7.83 -2.57 -20.02
CA LYS A 86 6.50 -1.93 -19.92
C LYS A 86 6.17 -1.61 -18.47
N VAL A 87 5.27 -0.64 -18.27
CA VAL A 87 4.70 -0.32 -16.96
C VAL A 87 4.08 -1.58 -16.34
N GLY A 88 4.31 -1.80 -15.04
CA GLY A 88 3.89 -3.00 -14.32
C GLY A 88 4.84 -4.21 -14.46
N ASN A 89 5.85 -4.17 -15.33
CA ASN A 89 6.94 -5.15 -15.27
C ASN A 89 7.71 -5.01 -13.95
N VAL A 90 8.22 -6.13 -13.44
CA VAL A 90 9.26 -6.15 -12.40
C VAL A 90 10.58 -6.51 -13.05
N ILE A 91 11.62 -5.75 -12.75
CA ILE A 91 12.98 -5.91 -13.29
C ILE A 91 13.98 -5.97 -12.15
N GLU A 92 15.04 -6.75 -12.34
CA GLU A 92 16.19 -6.73 -11.46
C GLU A 92 17.28 -5.84 -12.03
N LYS A 93 17.93 -5.04 -11.17
CA LYS A 93 19.12 -4.30 -11.55
C LYS A 93 20.05 -4.08 -10.36
N LYS A 94 21.34 -4.37 -10.54
CA LYS A 94 22.39 -4.28 -9.50
C LYS A 94 22.05 -5.07 -8.21
N GLY A 95 21.40 -6.23 -8.33
CA GLY A 95 20.99 -7.04 -7.18
C GLY A 95 19.86 -6.45 -6.34
N ARG A 96 19.04 -5.58 -6.93
CA ARG A 96 17.80 -5.03 -6.35
C ARG A 96 16.64 -5.20 -7.31
N ILE A 97 15.45 -5.43 -6.75
CA ILE A 97 14.22 -5.65 -7.52
C ILE A 97 13.39 -4.36 -7.58
N TYR A 98 12.96 -4.00 -8.78
CA TYR A 98 12.28 -2.75 -9.11
C TYR A 98 10.99 -2.98 -9.88
N GLN A 99 9.90 -2.35 -9.46
CA GLN A 99 8.66 -2.25 -10.22
C GLN A 99 8.72 -1.05 -11.18
N VAL A 100 8.37 -1.24 -12.45
CA VAL A 100 8.33 -0.16 -13.46
C VAL A 100 7.01 0.61 -13.33
N VAL A 101 7.10 1.87 -12.88
CA VAL A 101 5.93 2.76 -12.64
C VAL A 101 5.59 3.58 -13.88
N LYS A 102 6.60 4.06 -14.63
CA LYS A 102 6.42 4.85 -15.86
C LYS A 102 7.52 4.54 -16.87
N THR A 103 7.22 4.71 -18.15
CA THR A 103 8.14 4.43 -19.25
C THR A 103 7.95 5.42 -20.39
N ASP A 104 8.89 6.36 -20.56
CA ASP A 104 8.89 7.35 -21.63
C ASP A 104 9.90 6.94 -22.71
N HIS A 105 9.43 6.63 -23.91
CA HIS A 105 10.28 6.28 -25.06
C HIS A 105 10.72 7.55 -25.78
N SER A 106 12.02 7.71 -26.06
CA SER A 106 12.59 8.89 -26.71
C SER A 106 13.43 8.51 -27.92
N HIS A 107 13.02 9.00 -29.09
CA HIS A 107 13.75 8.88 -30.35
C HIS A 107 14.38 10.22 -30.72
N GLU A 108 15.67 10.34 -30.50
CA GLU A 108 16.51 11.45 -30.97
C GLU A 108 16.85 11.24 -32.46
N GLY A 109 16.52 12.21 -33.32
CA GLY A 109 16.36 12.00 -34.77
C GLY A 109 17.61 11.55 -35.57
N ARG A 110 18.81 11.54 -34.97
CA ARG A 110 20.05 10.96 -35.52
C ARG A 110 20.87 10.19 -34.46
N GLY A 111 20.25 9.84 -33.34
CA GLY A 111 20.91 9.20 -32.20
C GLY A 111 20.29 7.86 -31.83
N LYS A 112 20.64 7.32 -30.66
CA LYS A 112 20.17 5.99 -30.24
C LYS A 112 18.88 6.11 -29.45
N ALA A 113 17.85 5.41 -29.92
CA ALA A 113 16.60 5.24 -29.18
C ALA A 113 16.90 4.87 -27.71
N THR A 114 16.32 5.63 -26.79
CA THR A 114 16.58 5.48 -25.35
C THR A 114 15.30 5.71 -24.57
N ILE A 115 15.16 4.94 -23.49
CA ILE A 115 13.90 4.78 -22.76
C ILE A 115 14.13 5.27 -21.34
N LYS A 116 13.40 6.30 -20.90
CA LYS A 116 13.42 6.74 -19.51
C LYS A 116 12.40 5.92 -18.73
N VAL A 117 12.86 5.12 -17.78
CA VAL A 117 12.03 4.40 -16.82
C VAL A 117 12.00 5.13 -15.49
N GLU A 118 10.83 5.14 -14.85
CA GLU A 118 10.69 5.50 -13.44
C GLU A 118 10.38 4.21 -12.69
N LEU A 119 11.30 3.85 -11.79
CA LEU A 119 11.34 2.59 -11.07
C LEU A 119 10.96 2.83 -9.60
N ARG A 120 10.27 1.87 -8.98
CA ARG A 120 10.05 1.81 -7.53
C ARG A 120 10.81 0.63 -6.95
N ASP A 121 11.72 0.90 -6.02
CA ASP A 121 12.43 -0.11 -5.22
C ASP A 121 11.38 -0.86 -4.37
N ILE A 122 11.35 -2.20 -4.43
CA ILE A 122 10.32 -2.98 -3.72
C ILE A 122 10.57 -3.00 -2.21
N GLU A 123 11.83 -3.18 -1.79
CA GLU A 123 12.22 -3.19 -0.38
C GLU A 123 12.15 -1.80 0.25
N SER A 124 12.65 -0.79 -0.47
CA SER A 124 12.85 0.56 0.08
C SER A 124 11.67 1.51 -0.22
N GLY A 125 10.71 1.10 -1.07
CA GLY A 125 9.61 1.94 -1.58
C GLY A 125 10.02 3.13 -2.47
N ASN A 126 11.32 3.45 -2.53
CA ASN A 126 11.90 4.65 -3.14
C ASN A 126 11.74 4.67 -4.67
N LYS A 127 11.50 5.88 -5.22
CA LYS A 127 11.39 6.09 -6.66
C LYS A 127 12.73 6.54 -7.26
N VAL A 128 13.15 5.90 -8.35
CA VAL A 128 14.42 6.15 -9.06
C VAL A 128 14.15 6.32 -10.55
N SER A 129 14.62 7.42 -11.14
CA SER A 129 14.58 7.64 -12.59
C SER A 129 15.86 7.11 -13.25
N GLN A 130 15.75 6.24 -14.25
CA GLN A 130 16.89 5.74 -15.02
C GLN A 130 16.62 5.83 -16.54
N ARG A 131 17.67 6.02 -17.34
CA ARG A 131 17.64 5.88 -18.80
C ARG A 131 18.23 4.51 -19.18
N LEU A 132 17.54 3.78 -20.05
CA LEU A 132 17.91 2.47 -20.59
C LEU A 132 18.12 2.56 -22.10
N GLY A 133 19.16 1.92 -22.63
CA GLY A 133 19.29 1.71 -24.07
C GLY A 133 18.26 0.72 -24.60
N THR A 134 17.77 0.90 -25.84
CA THR A 134 16.86 -0.08 -26.48
C THR A 134 17.44 -1.50 -26.47
N ASP A 135 18.71 -1.66 -26.86
CA ASP A 135 19.40 -2.96 -26.87
C ASP A 135 20.04 -3.34 -25.50
N GLU A 136 19.77 -2.58 -24.43
CA GLU A 136 20.28 -2.90 -23.10
C GLU A 136 19.52 -4.10 -22.54
N SER A 137 20.21 -5.22 -22.31
CA SER A 137 19.59 -6.41 -21.74
C SER A 137 19.24 -6.20 -20.27
N VAL A 138 17.96 -6.30 -19.94
CA VAL A 138 17.42 -6.18 -18.57
C VAL A 138 16.85 -7.53 -18.13
N GLU A 139 17.12 -7.90 -16.89
CA GLU A 139 16.54 -9.11 -16.27
C GLU A 139 15.10 -8.79 -15.82
N ARG A 140 14.09 -9.34 -16.50
CA ARG A 140 12.68 -9.21 -16.09
C ARG A 140 12.29 -10.41 -15.24
N VAL A 141 11.89 -10.18 -14.00
CA VAL A 141 11.50 -11.23 -13.07
C VAL A 141 10.02 -11.60 -13.29
N PHE A 142 9.67 -12.89 -13.17
CA PHE A 142 8.26 -13.29 -13.18
C PHE A 142 7.55 -12.86 -11.89
N VAL A 143 6.34 -12.34 -12.06
CA VAL A 143 5.44 -11.89 -10.99
C VAL A 143 4.25 -12.85 -10.98
N GLN A 144 3.84 -13.33 -9.80
CA GLN A 144 2.70 -14.23 -9.70
C GLN A 144 1.41 -13.42 -9.66
N GLU A 145 0.49 -13.69 -10.57
CA GLU A 145 -0.85 -13.11 -10.56
C GLU A 145 -1.82 -14.12 -9.92
N LYS A 146 -2.40 -13.78 -8.77
CA LYS A 146 -3.39 -14.58 -8.04
C LYS A 146 -4.74 -13.83 -7.98
N THR A 147 -5.84 -14.57 -7.99
CA THR A 147 -7.19 -14.01 -7.82
C THR A 147 -7.63 -14.17 -6.38
N TYR A 148 -7.97 -13.07 -5.73
CA TYR A 148 -8.48 -13.01 -4.37
C TYR A 148 -9.95 -12.57 -4.37
N MET A 149 -10.66 -12.85 -3.27
CA MET A 149 -11.97 -12.27 -2.98
C MET A 149 -11.81 -11.14 -1.95
N TYR A 150 -12.44 -10.00 -2.19
CA TYR A 150 -12.49 -8.89 -1.23
C TYR A 150 -13.44 -9.23 -0.09
N MET A 151 -12.96 -9.11 1.15
CA MET A 151 -13.74 -9.35 2.37
C MET A 151 -14.23 -8.03 2.98
N CYS A 152 -13.29 -7.17 3.38
CA CYS A 152 -13.57 -5.89 4.04
C CYS A 152 -12.40 -4.91 3.89
N THR A 153 -12.63 -3.65 4.28
CA THR A 153 -11.59 -2.65 4.48
C THR A 153 -11.66 -2.20 5.95
N ASP A 154 -10.54 -2.32 6.66
CA ASP A 154 -10.40 -1.86 8.03
C ASP A 154 -10.38 -0.34 8.13
N ARG A 155 -10.73 0.16 9.32
CA ARG A 155 -10.70 1.59 9.66
C ARG A 155 -9.34 2.26 9.42
N ASN A 156 -8.26 1.47 9.36
CA ASN A 156 -6.89 1.94 9.14
C ASN A 156 -6.51 2.07 7.65
N GLY A 157 -7.40 1.75 6.70
CA GLY A 157 -7.07 1.73 5.26
C GLY A 157 -6.34 0.46 4.80
N THR A 158 -6.41 -0.61 5.60
CA THR A 158 -5.96 -1.96 5.21
C THR A 158 -7.14 -2.71 4.60
N ILE A 159 -6.94 -3.33 3.44
CA ILE A 159 -7.92 -4.15 2.74
C ILE A 159 -7.62 -5.62 3.04
N VAL A 160 -8.62 -6.35 3.54
CA VAL A 160 -8.51 -7.79 3.80
C VAL A 160 -9.03 -8.56 2.60
N LEU A 161 -8.15 -9.36 2.00
CA LEU A 161 -8.41 -10.23 0.86
C LEU A 161 -8.30 -11.70 1.27
N MET A 162 -9.01 -12.60 0.60
CA MET A 162 -8.93 -14.05 0.84
C MET A 162 -8.65 -14.81 -0.47
N ASP A 163 -7.68 -15.73 -0.48
CA ASP A 163 -7.37 -16.54 -1.67
C ASP A 163 -8.52 -17.52 -1.94
N VAL A 164 -8.99 -17.57 -3.19
CA VAL A 164 -10.16 -18.38 -3.59
C VAL A 164 -9.88 -19.89 -3.57
N LYS A 165 -8.62 -20.32 -3.45
CA LYS A 165 -8.20 -21.73 -3.45
C LYS A 165 -7.71 -22.23 -2.09
N THR A 166 -6.93 -21.43 -1.38
CA THR A 166 -6.34 -21.84 -0.08
C THR A 166 -7.09 -21.29 1.12
N PHE A 167 -7.94 -20.27 0.93
CA PHE A 167 -8.62 -19.51 1.98
C PHE A 167 -7.66 -18.72 2.89
N ASP A 168 -6.38 -18.59 2.51
CA ASP A 168 -5.42 -17.73 3.20
C ASP A 168 -5.85 -16.27 3.09
N GLN A 169 -5.70 -15.52 4.19
CA GLN A 169 -5.97 -14.09 4.24
C GLN A 169 -4.71 -13.29 3.90
N LEU A 170 -4.87 -12.22 3.13
CA LEU A 170 -3.82 -11.30 2.74
C LEU A 170 -4.26 -9.86 3.03
N GLU A 171 -3.50 -9.18 3.89
CA GLU A 171 -3.65 -7.74 4.16
C GLU A 171 -2.93 -6.92 3.08
N VAL A 172 -3.64 -5.95 2.49
CA VAL A 172 -3.11 -5.11 1.40
C VAL A 172 -3.42 -3.63 1.70
N SER A 173 -2.43 -2.75 1.63
CA SER A 173 -2.65 -1.30 1.78
C SER A 173 -3.54 -0.75 0.67
N GLN A 174 -4.52 0.10 1.02
CA GLN A 174 -5.39 0.80 0.06
C GLN A 174 -4.62 1.59 -1.00
N GLU A 175 -3.39 2.04 -0.72
CA GLU A 175 -2.53 2.71 -1.69
C GLU A 175 -2.20 1.84 -2.92
N LEU A 176 -2.17 0.51 -2.77
CA LEU A 176 -1.85 -0.43 -3.86
C LEU A 176 -3.01 -0.66 -4.83
N PHE A 177 -4.22 -0.22 -4.48
CA PHE A 177 -5.39 -0.11 -5.36
C PHE A 177 -5.60 1.33 -5.90
N GLY A 178 -5.01 2.34 -5.26
CA GLY A 178 -5.08 3.74 -5.71
C GLY A 178 -6.50 4.29 -5.77
N LYS A 179 -6.96 4.69 -6.96
CA LYS A 179 -8.34 5.18 -7.18
C LYS A 179 -9.36 4.04 -7.10
N ASP A 180 -8.99 2.88 -7.66
CA ASP A 180 -9.84 1.73 -7.90
C ASP A 180 -10.40 1.15 -6.59
N ALA A 181 -9.75 1.43 -5.46
CA ALA A 181 -10.23 1.13 -4.11
C ALA A 181 -11.68 1.60 -3.87
N LYS A 182 -12.13 2.66 -4.55
CA LYS A 182 -13.52 3.15 -4.45
C LYS A 182 -14.54 2.24 -5.12
N TYR A 183 -14.14 1.34 -6.01
CA TYR A 183 -15.01 0.34 -6.65
C TYR A 183 -15.07 -0.98 -5.86
N LEU A 184 -14.38 -1.09 -4.73
CA LEU A 184 -14.43 -2.29 -3.89
C LEU A 184 -15.83 -2.50 -3.28
N GLN A 185 -16.35 -3.70 -3.50
CA GLN A 185 -17.66 -4.18 -3.04
C GLN A 185 -17.48 -5.58 -2.43
N GLY A 186 -18.32 -5.94 -1.45
CA GLY A 186 -18.27 -7.25 -0.80
C GLY A 186 -18.30 -8.41 -1.79
N GLU A 187 -17.55 -9.47 -1.51
CA GLU A 187 -17.41 -10.69 -2.34
C GLU A 187 -16.83 -10.48 -3.76
N MET A 188 -16.47 -9.26 -4.15
CA MET A 188 -15.89 -9.00 -5.47
C MET A 188 -14.52 -9.67 -5.61
N ARG A 189 -14.29 -10.32 -6.76
CA ARG A 189 -12.99 -10.90 -7.10
C ARG A 189 -12.04 -9.84 -7.63
N VAL A 190 -10.85 -9.75 -7.03
CA VAL A 190 -9.77 -8.82 -7.39
C VAL A 190 -8.52 -9.58 -7.81
N ILE A 191 -7.68 -8.93 -8.62
CA ILE A 191 -6.43 -9.52 -9.11
C ILE A 191 -5.25 -8.85 -8.39
N VAL A 192 -4.44 -9.64 -7.70
CA VAL A 192 -3.26 -9.18 -6.96
C VAL A 192 -2.01 -9.75 -7.62
N ARG A 193 -1.01 -8.88 -7.82
CA ARG A 193 0.32 -9.26 -8.31
C ARG A 193 1.30 -9.33 -7.13
N LEU A 194 1.87 -10.50 -6.95
CA LEU A 194 2.75 -10.88 -5.86
C LEU A 194 4.16 -11.17 -6.37
N TYR A 195 5.15 -10.78 -5.59
CA TYR A 195 6.54 -11.19 -5.79
C TYR A 195 7.11 -11.63 -4.44
N ASP A 196 7.51 -12.90 -4.34
CA ASP A 196 7.90 -13.54 -3.06
C ASP A 196 6.85 -13.31 -1.95
N ASP A 197 5.58 -13.52 -2.32
CA ASP A 197 4.34 -13.21 -1.58
C ASP A 197 4.16 -11.75 -1.10
N ILE A 198 5.04 -10.81 -1.47
CA ILE A 198 4.85 -9.36 -1.26
C ILE A 198 3.89 -8.79 -2.32
N PRO A 199 2.79 -8.11 -1.93
CA PRO A 199 1.85 -7.49 -2.87
C PRO A 199 2.42 -6.21 -3.51
N LEU A 200 2.54 -6.19 -4.84
CA LEU A 200 3.13 -5.08 -5.61
C LEU A 200 2.10 -4.16 -6.25
N SER A 201 0.95 -4.71 -6.65
CA SER A 201 -0.18 -3.98 -7.21
C SER A 201 -1.43 -4.84 -7.12
N ALA A 202 -2.56 -4.24 -6.75
CA ALA A 202 -3.87 -4.89 -6.83
C ALA A 202 -4.75 -4.14 -7.84
N SER A 203 -5.66 -4.87 -8.49
CA SER A 203 -6.52 -4.34 -9.54
C SER A 203 -7.93 -4.89 -9.44
N VAL A 204 -8.89 -4.01 -9.64
CA VAL A 204 -10.33 -4.30 -9.68
C VAL A 204 -10.70 -4.75 -11.10
N PRO A 205 -11.72 -5.60 -11.31
CA PRO A 205 -12.21 -5.91 -12.65
C PRO A 205 -12.54 -4.65 -13.46
N LYS A 206 -12.22 -4.66 -14.76
CA LYS A 206 -12.49 -3.52 -15.67
C LYS A 206 -13.95 -3.09 -15.73
N ARG A 207 -14.89 -3.96 -15.35
CA ARG A 207 -16.32 -3.69 -15.28
C ARG A 207 -16.82 -4.03 -13.89
N VAL A 208 -17.41 -3.05 -13.21
CA VAL A 208 -18.04 -3.20 -11.88
C VAL A 208 -19.49 -2.73 -11.97
N THR A 209 -20.39 -3.40 -11.24
CA THR A 209 -21.81 -3.05 -11.19
C THR A 209 -22.08 -2.23 -9.92
N CYS A 210 -22.37 -0.95 -10.07
CA CYS A 210 -22.69 -0.07 -8.95
C CYS A 210 -24.18 0.29 -8.97
N ILE A 211 -24.79 0.43 -7.78
CA ILE A 211 -26.17 0.92 -7.65
C ILE A 211 -26.14 2.45 -7.63
N VAL A 212 -27.08 3.07 -8.34
CA VAL A 212 -27.30 4.51 -8.34
C VAL A 212 -28.07 4.92 -7.08
N LYS A 213 -27.40 5.60 -6.16
CA LYS A 213 -27.97 6.05 -4.89
C LYS A 213 -28.87 7.27 -5.08
N GLU A 214 -28.39 8.28 -5.79
CA GLU A 214 -29.09 9.55 -6.00
C GLU A 214 -28.98 9.96 -7.47
N ALA A 215 -30.12 10.26 -8.10
CA ALA A 215 -30.18 10.67 -9.50
C ALA A 215 -31.14 11.85 -9.67
N GLN A 216 -30.70 12.88 -10.40
CA GLN A 216 -31.57 14.00 -10.75
C GLN A 216 -32.67 13.54 -11.73
N ASP A 217 -33.92 13.83 -11.40
CA ASP A 217 -35.07 13.70 -12.31
C ASP A 217 -35.12 14.94 -13.23
N PRO A 218 -35.33 14.80 -14.56
CA PRO A 218 -35.58 15.94 -15.45
C PRO A 218 -36.74 16.82 -14.98
N MET A 219 -36.42 18.07 -14.60
CA MET A 219 -37.40 19.08 -14.22
C MET A 219 -38.35 19.40 -15.38
N LYS A 220 -39.61 19.02 -15.23
CA LYS A 220 -40.69 19.24 -16.20
C LYS A 220 -40.89 20.74 -16.45
N GLY A 221 -40.36 21.24 -17.58
CA GLY A 221 -40.47 22.64 -17.98
C GLY A 221 -39.24 23.22 -18.69
N VAL A 222 -38.07 22.58 -18.60
CA VAL A 222 -36.86 23.03 -19.32
C VAL A 222 -36.87 22.51 -20.77
N PRO A 223 -36.82 23.38 -21.80
CA PRO A 223 -36.69 22.95 -23.18
C PRO A 223 -35.27 22.43 -23.45
N ALA A 224 -35.16 21.27 -24.11
CA ALA A 224 -33.92 20.53 -24.36
C ALA A 224 -33.12 20.14 -23.08
N PRO A 225 -33.45 19.00 -22.43
CA PRO A 225 -32.59 18.44 -21.39
C PRO A 225 -31.24 17.97 -21.98
N PRO A 226 -30.15 17.97 -21.18
CA PRO A 226 -28.88 17.40 -21.61
C PRO A 226 -29.03 15.88 -21.83
N LYS A 227 -28.33 15.35 -22.85
CA LYS A 227 -28.35 13.93 -23.22
C LYS A 227 -27.97 12.99 -22.06
N ASP A 228 -27.01 13.43 -21.26
CA ASP A 228 -26.39 12.69 -20.17
C ASP A 228 -26.50 13.53 -18.88
N LYS A 229 -26.73 12.88 -17.74
CA LYS A 229 -26.95 13.51 -16.44
C LYS A 229 -25.97 12.97 -15.39
N LYS A 230 -25.65 13.77 -14.38
CA LYS A 230 -24.78 13.35 -13.27
C LYS A 230 -25.61 12.64 -12.21
N VAL A 231 -25.12 11.50 -11.74
CA VAL A 231 -25.71 10.71 -10.64
C VAL A 231 -24.65 10.33 -9.63
N VAL A 232 -25.05 10.12 -8.39
CA VAL A 232 -24.16 9.65 -7.30
C VAL A 232 -24.44 8.19 -7.02
N LEU A 233 -23.38 7.39 -7.02
CA LEU A 233 -23.40 5.95 -6.73
C LEU A 233 -23.32 5.72 -5.21
N GLU A 234 -23.68 4.52 -4.75
CA GLU A 234 -23.56 4.15 -3.32
C GLU A 234 -22.12 4.36 -2.78
N ASN A 235 -21.12 4.09 -3.61
CA ASN A 235 -19.69 4.26 -3.34
C ASN A 235 -19.24 5.74 -3.24
N GLY A 236 -20.16 6.71 -3.33
CA GLY A 236 -19.86 8.15 -3.25
C GLY A 236 -19.15 8.72 -4.48
N LEU A 237 -19.09 7.97 -5.59
CA LEU A 237 -18.59 8.42 -6.88
C LEU A 237 -19.70 9.08 -7.70
N THR A 238 -19.36 10.16 -8.41
CA THR A 238 -20.28 10.87 -9.31
C THR A 238 -19.93 10.52 -10.76
N VAL A 239 -20.89 9.96 -11.50
CA VAL A 239 -20.70 9.50 -12.89
C VAL A 239 -21.75 10.13 -13.80
N GLU A 240 -21.40 10.35 -15.07
CA GLU A 240 -22.33 10.79 -16.11
C GLU A 240 -22.99 9.57 -16.77
N VAL A 241 -24.33 9.54 -16.76
CA VAL A 241 -25.17 8.43 -17.24
C VAL A 241 -26.30 8.95 -18.14
N PRO A 242 -26.87 8.13 -19.03
CA PRO A 242 -28.04 8.52 -19.83
C PRO A 242 -29.26 8.91 -18.99
N MET A 243 -30.10 9.81 -19.50
CA MET A 243 -31.28 10.33 -18.80
C MET A 243 -32.22 9.27 -18.19
N PHE A 244 -32.35 8.09 -18.83
CA PHE A 244 -33.29 7.04 -18.46
C PHE A 244 -32.93 6.26 -17.19
N VAL A 245 -31.71 6.43 -16.67
CA VAL A 245 -31.26 5.76 -15.44
C VAL A 245 -31.90 6.43 -14.23
N VAL A 246 -32.54 5.66 -13.34
CA VAL A 246 -33.17 6.16 -12.11
C VAL A 246 -32.39 5.77 -10.85
N ALA A 247 -32.71 6.38 -9.71
CA ALA A 247 -32.18 5.91 -8.42
C ALA A 247 -32.68 4.48 -8.14
N GLY A 248 -31.81 3.63 -7.61
CA GLY A 248 -32.03 2.19 -7.47
C GLY A 248 -31.66 1.36 -8.71
N ASP A 249 -31.34 1.95 -9.87
CA ASP A 249 -30.82 1.19 -11.01
C ASP A 249 -29.39 0.70 -10.73
N ALA A 250 -29.12 -0.56 -11.08
CA ALA A 250 -27.78 -1.11 -11.18
C ALA A 250 -27.16 -0.74 -12.55
N VAL A 251 -25.96 -0.17 -12.54
CA VAL A 251 -25.24 0.27 -13.75
C VAL A 251 -23.83 -0.29 -13.78
N VAL A 252 -23.38 -0.71 -14.96
CA VAL A 252 -22.04 -1.22 -15.22
C VAL A 252 -21.13 -0.07 -15.62
N ILE A 253 -19.98 0.05 -14.96
CA ILE A 253 -19.03 1.16 -15.09
C ILE A 253 -17.66 0.60 -15.48
N ASN A 254 -16.96 1.30 -16.38
CA ASN A 254 -15.55 1.03 -16.68
C ASN A 254 -14.66 1.70 -15.63
N THR A 255 -13.94 0.91 -14.86
CA THR A 255 -13.06 1.40 -13.77
C THR A 255 -11.84 2.16 -14.30
N GLU A 256 -11.42 1.93 -15.55
CA GLU A 256 -10.27 2.61 -16.15
C GLU A 256 -10.58 4.05 -16.62
N THR A 257 -11.85 4.40 -16.80
CA THR A 257 -12.30 5.69 -17.36
C THR A 257 -13.42 6.37 -16.56
N ASP A 258 -13.78 5.84 -15.39
CA ASP A 258 -14.88 6.31 -14.52
C ASP A 258 -16.22 6.50 -15.27
N SER A 259 -16.47 5.71 -16.32
CA SER A 259 -17.54 5.96 -17.31
C SER A 259 -18.59 4.86 -17.35
N TYR A 260 -19.86 5.25 -17.48
CA TYR A 260 -20.99 4.35 -17.75
C TYR A 260 -20.77 3.50 -19.02
N VAL A 261 -21.13 2.23 -18.95
CA VAL A 261 -21.08 1.27 -20.08
C VAL A 261 -22.49 0.84 -20.47
N GLU A 262 -23.24 0.28 -19.53
CA GLU A 262 -24.57 -0.28 -19.75
C GLU A 262 -25.36 -0.34 -18.44
N ARG A 263 -26.70 -0.39 -18.52
CA ARG A 263 -27.55 -0.70 -17.36
C ARG A 263 -27.53 -2.20 -17.15
N ALA A 264 -27.24 -2.64 -15.92
CA ALA A 264 -27.23 -4.07 -15.61
C ALA A 264 -28.65 -4.64 -15.77
N LYS A 265 -28.74 -5.88 -16.26
CA LYS A 265 -29.99 -6.63 -16.28
C LYS A 265 -30.18 -7.26 -14.90
N ALA A 266 -31.38 -7.09 -14.35
CA ALA A 266 -31.87 -7.88 -13.21
C ALA A 266 -32.28 -9.28 -13.69
#